data_AF-A0A0F9K594-F1
#
_entry.id   AF-A0A0F9K594-F1
#
_cell.length_a   1.000
_cell.length_b   1.000
_cell.length_c   1.000
_cell.angle_alpha   90.00
_cell.angle_beta   90.00
_cell.angle_gamma   90.00
#
_symmetry.space_group_name_H-M   'P 1'
#
loop_
_entity.id
_entity.type
_entity.pdbx_description
1 polymer ?
#
loop_
_entity_poly.entity_id
_entity_poly.type
_entity_poly.pdbx_seq_one_letter_code
_entity_poly.pdbx_strand_id
1 'polypeptide(L)' 'MNAEEIKSMKAQIDSEDYESLLRRWRFAPAGSPLFQGEVGDYYSKVMAEKRDALPPGEQVRASKAIGW' A
#
# COMPACT_ATOMS: atom_id res chain seq x y z
N MET A 1 13.00 -9.74 -9.36
CA MET A 1 11.64 -10.02 -9.86
C MET A 1 11.64 -9.87 -11.36
N ASN A 2 10.90 -10.72 -12.06
CA ASN A 2 10.68 -10.57 -13.50
C ASN A 2 9.50 -9.61 -13.78
N ALA A 3 9.29 -9.27 -15.06
CA ALA A 3 8.27 -8.30 -15.45
C ALA A 3 6.84 -8.73 -15.10
N GLU A 4 6.51 -10.02 -15.21
CA GLU A 4 5.18 -10.55 -14.89
C GLU A 4 4.89 -10.50 -13.39
N GLU A 5 5.89 -10.79 -12.54
CA GLU A 5 5.78 -10.65 -11.09
C GLU A 5 5.55 -9.18 -10.69
N ILE A 6 6.31 -8.25 -11.28
CA ILE A 6 6.13 -6.81 -11.04
C ILE A 6 4.71 -6.39 -11.42
N LYS A 7 4.24 -6.80 -12.60
CA LYS A 7 2.90 -6.48 -13.09
C LYS A 7 1.81 -7.03 -12.16
N SER A 8 1.93 -8.29 -11.74
CA SER A 8 0.99 -8.93 -10.82
C SER A 8 0.92 -8.21 -9.48
N MET A 9 2.07 -7.84 -8.91
CA MET A 9 2.12 -7.12 -7.63
C MET A 9 1.53 -5.70 -7.72
N LYS A 10 1.79 -4.98 -8.82
CA LYS A 10 1.15 -3.67 -9.05
C LYS A 10 -0.37 -3.80 -9.17
N ALA A 11 -0.87 -4.80 -9.91
CA ALA A 11 -2.29 -5.05 -10.04
C ALA A 11 -2.95 -5.37 -8.67
N GLN A 12 -2.24 -6.11 -7.82
CA GLN A 12 -2.70 -6.35 -6.45
C GLN A 12 -2.82 -5.04 -5.65
N ILE A 13 -1.79 -4.18 -5.70
CA ILE A 13 -1.79 -2.86 -5.04
C ILE A 13 -2.97 -2.01 -5.53
N ASP A 14 -3.23 -2.01 -6.83
CA ASP A 14 -4.32 -1.23 -7.42
C ASP A 14 -5.70 -1.67 -6.91
N SER A 15 -5.89 -2.99 -6.72
CA SER A 15 -7.14 -3.58 -6.24
C SER A 15 -7.46 -3.29 -4.76
N GLU A 16 -6.46 -2.93 -3.96
CA GLU A 16 -6.61 -2.72 -2.52
C GLU A 16 -7.05 -1.29 -2.21
N ASP A 17 -7.87 -1.10 -1.17
CA ASP A 17 -8.18 0.23 -0.65
C ASP A 17 -7.07 0.76 0.28
N TYR A 18 -7.16 2.03 0.68
CA TYR A 18 -6.15 2.65 1.54
C TYR A 18 -5.94 1.89 2.86
N GLU A 19 -7.01 1.42 3.49
CA GLU A 19 -6.92 0.71 4.78
C GLU A 19 -6.23 -0.66 4.61
N SER A 20 -6.53 -1.39 3.53
CA SER A 20 -5.86 -2.65 3.21
C SER A 20 -4.37 -2.46 2.93
N LEU A 21 -4.01 -1.43 2.18
CA LEU A 21 -2.60 -1.07 1.97
C LEU A 21 -1.93 -0.66 3.30
N LEU A 22 -2.60 0.10 4.14
CA LEU A 22 -2.05 0.48 5.44
C LEU A 22 -1.81 -0.75 6.34
N ARG A 23 -2.75 -1.69 6.33
CA ARG A 23 -2.64 -2.95 7.06
C ARG A 23 -1.46 -3.77 6.54
N ARG A 24 -1.31 -3.88 5.23
CA ARG A 24 -0.19 -4.60 4.59
C ARG A 24 1.15 -3.98 4.95
N TRP A 25 1.25 -2.65 4.95
CA TRP A 25 2.44 -1.94 5.41
C TRP A 25 2.80 -2.28 6.86
N ARG A 26 1.80 -2.32 7.75
CA ARG A 26 2.01 -2.58 9.18
C ARG A 26 2.49 -3.99 9.52
N PHE A 27 2.04 -4.98 8.76
CA PHE A 27 2.17 -6.40 9.12
C PHE A 27 3.06 -7.24 8.18
N ALA A 28 3.47 -6.71 7.03
CA ALA A 28 4.38 -7.47 6.17
C ALA A 28 5.75 -7.65 6.85
N PRO A 29 6.45 -8.76 6.57
CA PRO A 29 7.79 -8.98 7.09
C PRO A 29 8.78 -7.91 6.60
N ALA A 30 9.79 -7.63 7.43
CA ALA A 30 10.90 -6.77 7.02
C ALA A 30 11.56 -7.34 5.76
N GLY A 31 11.85 -6.47 4.79
CA GLY A 31 12.39 -6.89 3.50
C GLY A 31 11.36 -7.40 2.49
N SER A 32 10.06 -7.19 2.73
CA SER A 32 9.00 -7.52 1.77
C SER A 32 9.27 -6.92 0.37
N PRO A 33 9.17 -7.71 -0.71
CA PRO A 33 9.34 -7.19 -2.08
C PRO A 33 8.32 -6.12 -2.48
N LEU A 34 7.17 -6.06 -1.79
CA LEU A 34 6.15 -5.03 -2.01
C LEU A 34 6.66 -3.60 -1.76
N PHE A 35 7.71 -3.45 -0.96
CA PHE A 35 8.24 -2.16 -0.52
C PHE A 35 9.66 -1.92 -1.04
N GLN A 36 10.08 -2.63 -2.09
CA GLN A 36 11.43 -2.54 -2.63
C GLN A 36 11.41 -2.21 -4.12
N GLY A 37 12.41 -1.41 -4.54
CA GLY A 37 12.61 -1.03 -5.93
C GLY A 37 11.35 -0.45 -6.57
N GLU A 38 11.14 -0.78 -7.84
CA GLU A 38 10.03 -0.24 -8.63
C GLU A 38 8.64 -0.54 -8.04
N VAL A 39 8.46 -1.71 -7.42
CA VAL A 39 7.17 -2.05 -6.78
C VAL A 39 6.95 -1.22 -5.52
N GLY A 40 8.00 -1.00 -4.72
CA GLY A 40 7.92 -0.13 -3.53
C GLY A 40 7.65 1.33 -3.87
N ASP A 41 8.27 1.85 -4.93
CA ASP A 41 8.00 3.20 -5.43
C ASP A 41 6.54 3.32 -5.89
N TYR A 42 6.04 2.31 -6.60
CA TYR A 42 4.65 2.25 -7.04
C TYR A 42 3.69 2.15 -5.85
N TYR A 43 4.00 1.31 -4.86
CA TYR A 43 3.22 1.18 -3.64
C TYR A 43 3.06 2.52 -2.93
N SER A 44 4.17 3.23 -2.73
CA SER A 44 4.20 4.52 -2.04
C SER A 44 3.36 5.58 -2.77
N LYS A 45 3.43 5.59 -4.10
CA LYS A 45 2.61 6.45 -4.95
C LYS A 45 1.12 6.15 -4.77
N VAL A 46 0.69 4.91 -4.99
CA VAL A 46 -0.73 4.52 -4.91
C VAL A 46 -1.29 4.72 -3.49
N MET A 47 -0.48 4.45 -2.48
CA MET A 47 -0.82 4.68 -1.08
C MET A 47 -1.12 6.17 -0.81
N ALA A 48 -0.29 7.08 -1.33
CA ALA A 48 -0.51 8.52 -1.20
C ALA A 48 -1.74 8.98 -1.98
N GLU A 49 -1.92 8.52 -3.21
CA GLU A 49 -3.10 8.85 -4.04
C GLU A 49 -4.40 8.39 -3.38
N LYS A 50 -4.44 7.16 -2.86
CA LYS A 50 -5.63 6.62 -2.16
C LYS A 50 -5.85 7.33 -0.83
N ARG A 51 -4.80 7.75 -0.11
CA ARG A 51 -4.93 8.58 1.09
C ARG A 51 -5.58 9.93 0.78
N ASP A 52 -5.11 10.59 -0.28
CA ASP A 52 -5.53 11.95 -0.62
C ASP A 52 -6.94 11.98 -1.23
N ALA A 53 -7.40 10.86 -1.76
CA ALA A 53 -8.78 10.67 -2.22
C ALA A 53 -9.79 10.44 -1.08
N LEU A 54 -9.34 10.20 0.16
CA LEU A 54 -10.24 9.97 1.29
C LEU A 54 -10.86 11.28 1.82
N PRO A 55 -12.08 11.21 2.38
CA PRO A 55 -12.64 12.32 3.14
C PRO A 55 -11.72 12.75 4.30
N PRO A 56 -11.74 14.03 4.69
CA PRO A 56 -10.93 14.52 5.81
C PRO A 56 -11.15 13.69 7.09
N GLY A 57 -10.07 13.13 7.63
CA GLY A 57 -10.06 12.39 8.89
C GLY A 57 -10.16 10.87 8.74
N GLU A 58 -10.58 10.36 7.59
CA GLU A 58 -10.66 8.92 7.34
C GLU A 58 -9.28 8.24 7.38
N GLN A 59 -8.24 8.92 6.89
CA GLN A 59 -6.87 8.42 6.96
C GLN A 59 -6.38 8.25 8.41
N VAL A 60 -6.82 9.14 9.33
CA VAL A 60 -6.50 9.05 10.76
C VAL A 60 -7.29 7.92 11.41
N ARG A 61 -8.59 7.80 11.08
CA ARG A 61 -9.45 6.69 11.55
C ARG A 61 -8.86 5.34 11.15
N ALA A 62 -8.49 5.16 9.89
CA ALA A 62 -7.88 3.93 9.39
C ALA A 62 -6.56 3.61 10.10
N SER A 63 -5.68 4.61 10.28
CA SER A 63 -4.43 4.45 11.03
C SER A 63 -4.66 3.97 12.46
N LYS A 64 -5.61 4.58 13.17
CA LYS A 64 -5.94 4.22 14.56
C LYS A 64 -6.56 2.83 14.65
N ALA A 65 -7.43 2.46 13.70
CA ALA A 65 -8.03 1.13 13.65
C ALA A 65 -6.99 0.00 13.47
N ILE A 66 -5.91 0.27 12.74
CA ILE A 66 -4.83 -0.70 12.49
C ILE A 66 -3.81 -0.76 13.65
N GLY A 67 -3.72 0.28 14.48
CA GLY A 67 -2.85 0.31 15.66
C GLY A 67 -1.58 1.15 15.49
N TRP A 68 -1.67 2.26 14.77
CA TRP A 68 -0.71 3.37 14.79
C TRP A 68 -1.24 4.57 15.59
#